data_AF-A0A0F7XY74-F1
#
_entry.id   AF-A0A0F7XY74-F1
#
_cell.length_a   1.000
_cell.length_b   1.000
_cell.length_c   1.000
_cell.angle_alpha   90.00
_cell.angle_beta   90.00
_cell.angle_gamma   90.00
#
_symmetry.space_group_name_H-M   'P 1'
#
loop_
_entity.id
_entity.type
_entity.pdbx_description
1 polymer ?
#
loop_
_entity_poly.entity_id
_entity_poly.type
_entity_poly.pdbx_seq_one_letter_code
_entity_poly.pdbx_strand_id
1 'polypeptide(L)'
;MNCYTDANIIDGERVEGTICATDESGFLGGGEPEVFFGPWNRKFMKEYASATTSGVAKDWEGKKVFLQCAPTLATDQKTITKRFCKVTVNDQLLVSATVKYVQ
;
A
#
# COMPACT_ATOMS: atom_id res chain seq x y z
N MET A 1 7.13 10.28 -5.17
CA MET A 1 6.36 9.71 -4.03
C MET A 1 4.89 10.03 -4.26
N ASN A 2 4.09 9.01 -4.55
CA ASN A 2 2.65 9.14 -4.79
C ASN A 2 1.89 8.74 -3.51
N CYS A 3 0.94 9.57 -3.07
CA CYS A 3 0.13 9.34 -1.87
C CYS A 3 -1.36 9.42 -2.19
N TYR A 4 -2.13 8.53 -1.60
CA TYR A 4 -3.57 8.41 -1.76
C TYR A 4 -4.19 8.29 -0.37
N THR A 5 -5.15 9.17 -0.08
CA THR A 5 -5.86 9.20 1.19
C THR A 5 -7.33 8.90 0.94
N ASP A 6 -7.91 8.03 1.77
CA ASP A 6 -9.33 7.73 1.77
C ASP A 6 -9.81 7.58 3.23
N ALA A 7 -11.11 7.68 3.44
CA ALA A 7 -11.72 7.49 4.75
C ALA A 7 -12.98 6.66 4.65
N ASN A 8 -13.07 5.63 5.48
CA ASN A 8 -14.20 4.70 5.53
C ASN A 8 -14.70 4.49 6.96
N ILE A 9 -15.90 3.93 7.08
CA ILE A 9 -16.45 3.53 8.38
C ILE A 9 -15.90 2.14 8.72
N ILE A 10 -15.15 2.08 9.82
CA ILE A 10 -14.58 0.85 10.37
C ILE A 10 -15.16 0.65 11.76
N ASP A 11 -15.87 -0.46 11.98
CA ASP A 11 -16.54 -0.77 13.25
C ASP A 11 -17.43 0.37 13.80
N GLY A 12 -18.05 1.14 12.91
CA GLY A 12 -18.92 2.27 13.27
C GLY A 12 -18.19 3.61 13.47
N GLU A 13 -16.86 3.63 13.36
CA GLU A 13 -16.04 4.85 13.47
C GLU A 13 -15.51 5.29 12.10
N ARG A 14 -15.50 6.59 11.83
CA ARG A 14 -14.85 7.13 10.63
C ARG A 14 -13.33 7.08 10.82
N VAL A 15 -12.67 6.24 10.03
CA VAL A 15 -11.21 6.08 10.03
C VAL A 15 -10.66 6.59 8.72
N GLU A 16 -9.57 7.35 8.78
CA GLU A 16 -8.82 7.82 7.61
C GLU A 16 -7.54 7.00 7.45
N GLY A 17 -7.23 6.61 6.21
CA GLY A 17 -6.03 5.89 5.85
C GLY A 17 -5.32 6.57 4.70
N THR A 18 -3.98 6.63 4.76
CA THR A 18 -3.15 7.10 3.66
C THR A 18 -2.20 5.99 3.20
N ILE A 19 -2.21 5.67 1.92
CA ILE A 19 -1.22 4.82 1.25
C ILE A 19 -0.27 5.72 0.47
N CYS A 20 1.03 5.62 0.72
CA CYS A 20 2.05 6.24 -0.10
C CYS A 20 3.00 5.19 -0.68
N ALA A 21 3.68 5.52 -1.77
CA ALA A 21 4.74 4.67 -2.30
C ALA A 21 5.90 5.48 -2.87
N THR A 22 7.10 4.90 -2.78
CA THR A 22 8.28 5.40 -3.51
C THR A 22 8.23 4.92 -4.96
N ASP A 23 8.70 5.77 -5.86
CA ASP A 23 8.86 5.41 -7.27
C ASP A 23 10.06 4.43 -7.40
N GLU A 24 10.07 3.56 -8.42
CA GLU A 24 11.29 2.83 -8.76
C GLU A 24 12.26 3.83 -9.40
N SER A 25 13.29 4.25 -8.66
CA SER A 25 14.30 5.14 -9.24
C SER A 25 15.19 4.34 -10.20
N GLY A 26 14.81 4.29 -11.47
CA GLY A 26 15.64 3.78 -12.55
C GLY A 26 16.87 4.69 -12.75
N PHE A 27 18.06 4.15 -12.47
CA PHE A 27 19.24 4.19 -13.36
C PHE A 27 20.55 3.81 -12.64
N LEU A 28 20.73 4.02 -11.32
CA LEU A 28 22.02 3.74 -10.64
C LEU A 28 21.91 3.27 -9.18
N GLY A 29 20.97 2.38 -8.86
CA GLY A 29 20.91 1.73 -7.52
C GLY A 29 19.64 2.00 -6.72
N GLY A 30 18.49 2.11 -7.37
CA GLY A 30 17.20 2.16 -6.69
C GLY A 30 16.89 0.82 -6.05
N GLY A 31 16.84 0.79 -4.72
CA GLY A 31 16.33 -0.36 -3.97
C GLY A 31 14.88 -0.66 -4.31
N GLU A 32 14.42 -1.81 -3.84
CA GLU A 32 13.02 -2.22 -4.01
C GLU A 32 12.05 -1.13 -3.54
N PRO A 33 10.98 -0.82 -4.30
CA PRO A 33 10.05 0.23 -3.92
C PRO A 33 9.36 -0.09 -2.60
N GLU A 34 9.13 0.95 -1.80
CA GLU A 34 8.51 0.85 -0.49
C GLU A 34 7.06 1.37 -0.54
N VAL A 35 6.16 0.69 0.16
CA VAL A 35 4.79 1.10 0.39
C VAL A 35 4.64 1.49 1.86
N PHE A 36 4.05 2.66 2.08
CA PHE A 36 3.73 3.18 3.39
C PHE A 36 2.22 3.16 3.59
N PHE A 37 1.79 2.79 4.78
CA PHE A 37 0.44 3.02 5.23
C PHE A 37 0.44 3.66 6.61
N GLY A 38 -0.51 4.57 6.84
CA GLY A 38 -1.01 4.79 8.18
C GLY A 38 -2.07 5.88 8.26
N PRO A 39 -2.68 6.02 9.45
CA PRO A 39 -3.72 7.00 9.68
C PRO A 39 -3.10 8.41 9.70
N TRP A 40 -3.83 9.39 9.15
CA TRP A 40 -3.44 10.81 9.10
C TRP A 40 -2.01 11.03 8.60
N ASN A 41 -1.62 10.32 7.54
CA ASN A 41 -0.29 10.42 6.92
C ASN A 41 0.90 10.00 7.83
N ARG A 42 0.64 9.27 8.92
CA ARG A 42 1.68 8.63 9.73
C ARG A 42 2.21 7.40 8.99
N LYS A 43 3.54 7.20 8.93
CA LYS A 43 4.17 6.00 8.34
C LYS A 43 4.09 4.81 9.32
N PHE A 44 2.88 4.36 9.64
CA PHE A 44 2.62 3.30 10.62
C PHE A 44 3.14 1.93 10.15
N MET A 45 2.95 1.62 8.88
CA MET A 45 3.52 0.47 8.17
C MET A 45 4.43 1.01 7.08
N LYS A 46 5.62 0.43 6.97
CA LYS A 46 6.59 0.72 5.93
C LYS A 46 7.16 -0.61 5.49
N GLU A 47 6.81 -1.05 4.29
CA GLU A 47 7.12 -2.39 3.81
C GLU A 47 7.60 -2.34 2.36
N TYR A 48 8.43 -3.30 1.98
CA TYR A 48 8.80 -3.50 0.58
C TYR A 48 7.61 -3.97 -0.25
N ALA A 49 7.53 -3.51 -1.50
CA ALA A 49 6.42 -3.83 -2.38
C ALA A 49 6.26 -5.34 -2.62
N SER A 50 7.35 -6.12 -2.67
CA SER A 50 7.33 -7.59 -2.75
C SER A 50 6.70 -8.22 -1.52
N ALA A 51 7.10 -7.79 -0.31
CA ALA A 51 6.55 -8.30 0.94
C ALA A 51 5.04 -8.09 1.02
N THR A 52 4.56 -6.93 0.56
CA THR A 52 3.11 -6.64 0.50
C THR A 52 2.33 -7.51 -0.50
N THR A 53 2.99 -8.29 -1.37
CA THR A 53 2.28 -9.19 -2.31
C THR A 53 1.56 -10.31 -1.56
N SER A 54 2.26 -10.95 -0.63
CA SER A 54 1.68 -11.94 0.29
C SER A 54 0.78 -11.28 1.34
N GLY A 55 0.95 -9.98 1.53
CA GLY A 55 0.26 -9.17 2.51
C GLY A 55 1.00 -9.11 3.85
N VAL A 56 0.92 -7.96 4.50
CA VAL A 56 1.54 -7.69 5.80
C VAL A 56 0.45 -7.33 6.80
N ALA A 57 0.43 -8.03 7.92
CA ALA A 57 -0.48 -7.78 9.02
C ALA A 57 0.23 -7.01 10.15
N LYS A 58 -0.47 -6.07 10.78
CA LYS A 58 0.00 -5.36 11.96
C LYS A 58 -1.18 -4.98 12.86
N ASP A 59 -1.02 -5.13 14.16
CA ASP A 59 -2.02 -4.66 15.13
C ASP A 59 -1.87 -3.15 15.39
N TRP A 60 -3.01 -2.44 15.38
CA TRP A 60 -3.11 -1.03 15.74
C TRP A 60 -4.32 -0.83 16.65
N GLU A 61 -4.08 -0.44 17.91
CA GLU A 61 -5.17 -0.16 18.88
C GLU A 61 -6.17 -1.32 19.02
N GLY A 62 -5.68 -2.57 18.94
CA GLY A 62 -6.51 -3.77 19.00
C GLY A 62 -7.25 -4.11 17.69
N LYS A 63 -7.09 -3.29 16.65
CA LYS A 63 -7.59 -3.56 15.30
C LYS A 63 -6.52 -4.24 14.45
N LYS A 64 -6.90 -5.25 13.67
CA LYS A 64 -6.00 -5.96 12.75
C LYS A 64 -5.92 -5.21 11.44
N VAL A 65 -4.79 -4.57 11.17
CA VAL A 65 -4.52 -3.89 9.89
C VAL A 65 -3.83 -4.86 8.95
N PHE A 66 -4.29 -4.93 7.70
CA PHE A 66 -3.68 -5.77 6.68
C PHE A 66 -3.42 -4.96 5.40
N LEU A 67 -2.15 -4.81 5.03
CA LEU A 67 -1.70 -4.15 3.80
C LEU A 67 -1.35 -5.20 2.75
N GLN A 68 -1.99 -5.13 1.59
CA GLN A 68 -1.71 -6.03 0.48
C GLN A 68 -1.64 -5.27 -0.85
N CYS A 69 -0.62 -5.56 -1.66
CA CYS A 69 -0.43 -4.97 -2.99
C CYS A 69 -0.30 -6.05 -4.07
N ALA A 70 -1.27 -6.12 -4.97
CA ALA A 70 -1.27 -7.04 -6.09
C ALA A 70 -0.54 -6.42 -7.31
N PRO A 71 0.44 -7.10 -7.92
CA PRO A 71 1.11 -6.63 -9.13
C PRO A 71 0.19 -6.70 -10.34
N THR A 72 0.29 -5.68 -11.19
CA THR A 72 -0.30 -5.63 -12.53
C THR A 72 0.82 -5.77 -13.54
N LEU A 73 0.81 -6.87 -14.28
CA LEU A 73 1.82 -7.17 -15.29
C LEU A 73 1.54 -6.41 -16.60
N ALA A 74 2.61 -6.07 -17.32
CA ALA A 74 2.53 -5.62 -18.71
C ALA A 74 2.08 -6.76 -19.63
N THR A 75 1.88 -6.44 -20.91
CA THR A 75 1.55 -7.41 -21.97
C THR A 75 2.60 -8.53 -22.09
N ASP A 76 3.85 -8.27 -21.73
CA ASP A 76 4.94 -9.26 -21.73
C ASP A 76 4.86 -10.30 -20.60
N GLN A 77 3.91 -10.14 -19.67
CA GLN A 77 3.69 -10.96 -18.47
C GLN A 77 4.91 -11.10 -17.54
N LYS A 78 5.92 -10.25 -17.70
CA LYS A 78 7.17 -10.28 -16.93
C LYS A 78 7.40 -8.98 -16.19
N THR A 79 7.03 -7.87 -16.80
CA THR A 79 7.25 -6.53 -16.26
C THR A 79 6.08 -6.14 -15.37
N ILE A 80 6.35 -5.77 -14.11
CA ILE A 80 5.35 -5.17 -13.22
C ILE A 80 5.24 -3.69 -13.57
N THR A 81 4.06 -3.24 -13.98
CA THR A 81 3.83 -1.84 -14.37
C THR A 81 3.23 -1.00 -13.24
N LYS A 82 2.37 -1.64 -12.43
CA LYS A 82 1.61 -1.01 -11.35
C LYS A 82 1.37 -2.03 -10.26
N ARG A 83 1.06 -1.58 -9.04
CA ARG A 83 0.45 -2.42 -8.02
C ARG A 83 -0.85 -1.80 -7.55
N PHE A 84 -1.87 -2.63 -7.37
CA PHE A 84 -3.08 -2.25 -6.68
C PHE A 84 -2.92 -2.60 -5.20
N CYS A 85 -2.78 -1.56 -4.37
CA CYS A 85 -2.65 -1.69 -2.93
C CYS A 85 -4.00 -1.47 -2.26
N LYS A 86 -4.31 -2.29 -1.27
CA LYS A 86 -5.45 -2.13 -0.38
C LYS A 86 -5.00 -2.28 1.07
N VAL A 87 -5.67 -1.56 1.95
CA VAL A 87 -5.55 -1.74 3.38
C VAL A 87 -6.92 -2.07 3.94
N THR A 88 -6.98 -3.16 4.70
CA THR A 88 -8.16 -3.51 5.49
C THR A 88 -7.87 -3.35 6.97
N VAL A 89 -8.91 -3.04 7.73
CA VAL A 89 -8.90 -3.02 9.20
C VAL A 89 -10.05 -3.91 9.65
N ASN A 90 -9.77 -4.95 10.43
CA ASN A 90 -10.78 -5.96 10.83
C ASN A 90 -11.57 -6.49 9.62
N ASP A 91 -10.84 -6.82 8.54
CA ASP A 91 -11.37 -7.29 7.25
C ASP A 91 -12.27 -6.31 6.48
N GLN A 92 -12.45 -5.08 6.97
CA GLN A 92 -13.17 -4.00 6.29
C GLN A 92 -12.21 -3.13 5.47
N LEU A 93 -12.58 -2.77 4.24
CA LEU A 93 -11.75 -1.92 3.38
C LEU A 93 -11.64 -0.51 3.96
N LEU A 94 -10.42 -0.06 4.23
CA LEU A 94 -10.15 1.31 4.69
C LEU A 94 -9.74 2.21 3.53
N VAL A 95 -8.76 1.79 2.73
CA VAL A 95 -8.24 2.59 1.61
C VAL A 95 -7.68 1.66 0.54
N SER A 96 -7.79 2.07 -0.73
CA SER A 96 -7.13 1.41 -1.85
C SER A 96 -6.55 2.42 -2.83
N ALA A 97 -5.47 2.03 -3.50
CA ALA A 97 -4.76 2.88 -4.43
C ALA A 97 -4.04 2.05 -5.50
N THR A 98 -4.04 2.55 -6.73
CA THR A 98 -3.12 2.06 -7.76
C THR A 98 -1.83 2.86 -7.69
N VAL A 99 -0.74 2.20 -7.32
CA VAL A 99 0.60 2.77 -7.34
C VAL A 99 1.26 2.42 -8.67
N LYS A 100 1.78 3.42 -9.37
CA LYS A 100 2.66 3.23 -10.53
C LYS A 100 4.11 3.39 -10.07
N TYR A 101 4.97 2.45 -10.44
CA TYR A 101 6.39 2.49 -10.08
C TYR A 101 7.28 2.96 -11.23
N VAL A 102 6.75 2.93 -12.46
CA VAL A 102 7.39 3.45 -13.68
C VAL A 102 6.71 4.77 -14.09
N GLN A 103 7.55 5.78 -14.37
CA GLN A 103 7.13 7.05 -14.96
C GLN A 103 7.00 6.93 -16.48
#